data_AF-A0A353FHY3-F1
#
_entry.id   AF-A0A353FHY3-F1
#
_cell.length_a   1.000
_cell.length_b   1.000
_cell.length_c   1.000
_cell.angle_alpha   90.00
_cell.angle_beta   90.00
_cell.angle_gamma   90.00
#
_symmetry.space_group_name_H-M   'P 1'
#
loop_
_entity.id
_entity.type
_entity.pdbx_description
1 polymer ?
#
loop_
_entity_poly.entity_id
_entity_poly.type
_entity_poly.pdbx_seq_one_letter_code
_entity_poly.pdbx_strand_id
1 'polypeptide(L)'
;MYALLVKQQWQKALRSKYFSQGWGVKILAGFLVLYFSATFLFLGFALPEIIGDLKPEAHSVTKVFSEFLLYYLLADLVIRFFIQDLNVLSVRHYLLQPIRKSTVIHFLLSSSLFNFFNLFPLFFILPFVFRGALPDLGAAGATCWFISMLGLVKFNHYLAIYLKRVIALKQSVFIGFAVAVAVLFVGDALDWFSLSTVSYGLFGGLGTVWFIGVVVILDLLVYVLNYRFLLAQSYIDKWTSHSKAVSTQEFSFLESRGAVGAMMSNELKLILRNKRTRTILFITLMFSAYGLIFYGEPQYQDSFMIFIFVGIFMTGIFMINYGQFMLGWESAYFDGILTRAYPMEAFFRAKFWLLASSAVITYTLSLGYIYFGMKAVYINTACFLYNVGVNTFVLLYSSTYQRKRIDLSKGSAFNYQGTSAVQFLIILPLMVLPILIWGAFNAFGKPYWGLIALGAAGIISLAFYKQWFNAIIQNFQEKKYRSAKGFREG
;
A
#
# COMPACT_ATOMS: atom_id res chain seq x y z
N MET A 1 -16.12 -18.14 -27.31
CA MET A 1 -16.39 -17.09 -26.29
C MET A 1 -15.19 -16.82 -25.37
N TYR A 2 -14.63 -17.80 -24.64
CA TYR A 2 -13.46 -17.59 -23.77
C TYR A 2 -12.24 -16.99 -24.52
N ALA A 3 -11.94 -17.48 -25.73
CA ALA A 3 -10.86 -16.93 -26.56
C ALA A 3 -11.07 -15.43 -26.90
N LEU A 4 -12.31 -14.99 -27.10
CA LEU A 4 -12.63 -13.58 -27.35
C LEU A 4 -12.37 -12.73 -26.10
N LEU A 5 -12.75 -13.23 -24.91
CA LEU A 5 -12.50 -12.55 -23.63
C LEU A 5 -11.01 -12.45 -23.32
N VAL A 6 -10.24 -13.52 -23.60
CA VAL A 6 -8.76 -13.51 -23.49
C VAL A 6 -8.16 -12.50 -24.47
N LYS A 7 -8.60 -12.47 -25.74
CA LYS A 7 -8.14 -11.49 -26.73
C LYS A 7 -8.41 -10.06 -26.27
N GLN A 8 -9.58 -9.78 -25.70
CA GLN A 8 -9.91 -8.47 -25.16
C GLN A 8 -9.03 -8.10 -23.96
N GLN A 9 -8.72 -9.05 -23.07
CA GLN A 9 -7.82 -8.83 -21.94
C GLN A 9 -6.39 -8.51 -22.42
N TRP A 10 -5.91 -9.23 -23.43
CA TRP A 10 -4.62 -8.95 -24.06
C TRP A 10 -4.58 -7.57 -24.72
N GLN A 11 -5.62 -7.22 -25.48
CA GLN A 11 -5.75 -5.90 -26.08
C GLN A 11 -5.82 -4.79 -25.02
N LYS A 12 -6.51 -5.01 -23.90
CA LYS A 12 -6.53 -4.08 -22.76
C LYS A 12 -5.14 -3.91 -22.15
N ALA A 13 -4.37 -4.99 -22.00
CA ALA A 13 -3.00 -4.94 -21.49
C ALA A 13 -2.07 -4.17 -22.44
N LEU A 14 -2.12 -4.45 -23.74
CA LEU A 14 -1.34 -3.74 -24.76
C LEU A 14 -1.70 -2.26 -24.87
N ARG A 15 -3.00 -1.93 -24.75
CA ARG A 15 -3.49 -0.54 -24.75
C ARG A 15 -3.34 0.15 -23.40
N SER A 16 -2.83 -0.56 -22.39
CA SER A 16 -2.65 0.02 -21.07
C SER A 16 -1.58 1.10 -21.09
N LYS A 17 -1.79 2.15 -20.29
CA LYS A 17 -0.87 3.29 -20.17
C LYS A 17 0.51 2.91 -19.63
N TYR A 18 0.76 1.66 -19.26
CA TYR A 18 2.09 1.20 -18.85
C TYR A 18 3.12 1.42 -19.98
N PHE A 19 2.72 1.14 -21.22
CA PHE A 19 3.60 1.32 -22.38
C PHE A 19 3.87 2.80 -22.72
N SER A 20 3.03 3.73 -22.26
CA SER A 20 3.20 5.17 -22.46
C SER A 20 3.94 5.89 -21.31
N GLN A 21 4.43 5.15 -20.31
CA GLN A 21 5.27 5.72 -19.24
C GLN A 21 6.70 6.02 -19.72
N GLY A 22 7.34 7.02 -19.10
CA GLY A 22 8.73 7.41 -19.41
C GLY A 22 9.74 6.31 -19.08
N TRP A 23 10.90 6.36 -19.73
CA TRP A 23 11.95 5.33 -19.63
C TRP A 23 12.42 5.07 -18.19
N GLY A 24 12.54 6.10 -17.35
CA GLY A 24 12.95 5.92 -15.95
C GLY A 24 12.03 5.01 -15.14
N VAL A 25 10.71 5.11 -15.32
CA VAL A 25 9.74 4.24 -14.63
C VAL A 25 9.86 2.79 -15.13
N LYS A 26 10.07 2.61 -16.43
CA LYS A 26 10.23 1.28 -17.04
C LYS A 26 11.51 0.58 -16.58
N ILE A 27 12.63 1.31 -16.55
CA ILE A 27 13.92 0.79 -16.07
C ILE A 27 13.81 0.39 -14.61
N LEU A 28 13.26 1.27 -13.75
CA LEU A 28 13.08 0.97 -12.33
C LEU A 28 12.16 -0.24 -12.12
N ALA A 29 11.03 -0.31 -12.81
CA ALA A 29 10.11 -1.45 -12.72
C ALA A 29 10.76 -2.76 -13.18
N GLY A 30 11.50 -2.72 -14.30
CA GLY A 30 12.25 -3.87 -14.81
C GLY A 30 13.34 -4.34 -13.83
N PHE A 31 14.11 -3.39 -13.28
CA PHE A 31 15.12 -3.66 -12.27
C PHE A 31 14.51 -4.33 -11.03
N LEU A 32 13.41 -3.80 -10.48
CA LEU A 32 12.75 -4.38 -9.31
C LEU A 32 12.25 -5.80 -9.59
N VAL A 33 11.62 -6.04 -10.74
CA VAL A 33 11.17 -7.39 -11.13
C VAL A 33 12.34 -8.35 -11.21
N LEU A 34 13.43 -7.97 -11.90
CA LEU A 34 14.62 -8.82 -12.01
C LEU A 34 15.29 -9.07 -10.67
N TYR A 35 15.46 -8.03 -9.86
CA TYR A 35 16.04 -8.12 -8.51
C TYR A 35 15.25 -9.10 -7.65
N PHE A 36 13.93 -8.90 -7.51
CA PHE A 36 13.10 -9.77 -6.69
C PHE A 36 13.02 -11.20 -7.23
N SER A 37 12.94 -11.39 -8.55
CA SER A 37 12.98 -12.73 -9.17
C SER A 37 14.31 -13.43 -8.90
N ALA A 38 15.43 -12.74 -9.02
CA ALA A 38 16.76 -13.28 -8.73
C ALA A 38 16.90 -13.66 -7.25
N THR A 39 16.43 -12.82 -6.33
CA THR A 39 16.44 -13.11 -4.89
C THR A 39 15.61 -14.34 -4.55
N PHE A 40 14.42 -14.50 -5.14
CA PHE A 40 13.57 -15.67 -4.90
C PHE A 40 14.14 -16.96 -5.50
N LEU A 41 14.75 -16.87 -6.69
CA LEU A 41 15.51 -17.97 -7.28
C LEU A 41 16.65 -18.39 -6.35
N PHE A 42 17.49 -17.44 -5.94
CA PHE A 42 18.61 -17.69 -5.03
C PHE A 42 18.13 -18.32 -3.73
N LEU A 43 17.09 -17.76 -3.11
CA LEU A 43 16.50 -18.31 -1.89
C LEU A 43 16.03 -19.75 -2.11
N GLY A 44 15.34 -20.06 -3.21
CA GLY A 44 14.88 -21.42 -3.51
C GLY A 44 16.03 -22.42 -3.68
N PHE A 45 17.16 -22.00 -4.24
CA PHE A 45 18.36 -22.84 -4.38
C PHE A 45 19.10 -23.03 -3.05
N ALA A 46 19.23 -21.97 -2.25
CA ALA A 46 20.01 -21.94 -1.01
C ALA A 46 19.25 -22.47 0.21
N LEU A 47 17.91 -22.50 0.17
CA LEU A 47 17.10 -22.85 1.35
C LEU A 47 17.42 -24.24 1.95
N PRO A 48 17.71 -25.30 1.17
CA PRO A 48 18.11 -26.58 1.76
C PRO A 48 19.40 -26.50 2.58
N GLU A 49 20.38 -25.70 2.15
CA GLU A 49 21.63 -25.48 2.89
C GLU A 49 21.37 -24.65 4.14
N ILE A 50 20.58 -23.56 4.01
CA ILE A 50 20.17 -22.74 5.16
C ILE A 50 19.43 -23.57 6.22
N ILE A 51 18.54 -24.47 5.79
CA ILE A 51 17.83 -25.38 6.70
C ILE A 51 18.81 -26.36 7.37
N GLY A 52 19.77 -26.90 6.60
CA GLY A 52 20.80 -27.80 7.13
C GLY A 52 21.67 -27.13 8.20
N ASP A 53 22.06 -25.87 8.00
CA ASP A 53 22.86 -25.11 8.96
C ASP A 53 22.05 -24.74 10.22
N LEU A 54 20.77 -24.39 10.06
CA LEU A 54 19.90 -23.98 11.17
C LEU A 54 19.40 -25.15 12.03
N LYS A 55 19.18 -26.32 11.42
CA LYS A 55 18.76 -27.54 12.11
C LYS A 55 19.57 -28.76 11.62
N PRO A 56 20.83 -28.89 12.05
CA PRO A 56 21.71 -29.97 11.60
C PRO A 56 21.19 -31.37 11.94
N GLU A 57 20.37 -31.49 12.99
CA GLU A 57 19.78 -32.75 13.44
C GLU A 57 18.52 -33.16 12.65
N ALA A 58 17.97 -32.26 11.82
CA ALA A 58 16.78 -32.54 11.04
C ALA A 58 17.11 -33.41 9.82
N HIS A 59 16.59 -34.63 9.82
CA HIS A 59 16.88 -35.62 8.76
C HIS A 59 16.16 -35.35 7.43
N SER A 60 15.20 -34.41 7.39
CA SER A 60 14.38 -34.13 6.21
C SER A 60 14.11 -32.64 6.07
N VAL A 61 14.63 -32.07 4.98
CA VAL A 61 14.51 -30.63 4.64
C VAL A 61 13.05 -30.27 4.37
N THR A 62 12.28 -31.16 3.76
CA THR A 62 10.87 -30.89 3.44
C THR A 62 9.98 -30.85 4.68
N LYS A 63 10.29 -31.64 5.72
CA LYS A 63 9.57 -31.58 7.00
C LYS A 63 9.81 -30.27 7.74
N VAL A 64 11.06 -29.80 7.79
CA VAL A 64 11.38 -28.48 8.37
C VAL A 64 10.69 -27.37 7.56
N PHE A 65 10.65 -27.48 6.23
CA PHE A 65 9.89 -26.54 5.41
C PHE A 65 8.40 -26.50 5.79
N SER A 66 7.77 -27.66 6.04
CA SER A 66 6.37 -27.74 6.49
C SER A 66 6.12 -27.05 7.83
N GLU A 67 7.10 -26.96 8.73
CA GLU A 67 6.99 -26.21 9.98
C GLU A 67 6.85 -24.69 9.76
N PHE A 68 7.41 -24.16 8.67
CA PHE A 68 7.35 -22.72 8.38
C PHE A 68 6.29 -22.32 7.34
N LEU A 69 5.62 -23.30 6.72
CA LEU A 69 4.72 -23.02 5.61
C LEU A 69 3.49 -22.18 6.01
N LEU A 70 2.96 -22.36 7.22
CA LEU A 70 1.84 -21.55 7.71
C LEU A 70 2.22 -20.08 7.83
N TYR A 71 3.44 -19.78 8.32
CA TYR A 71 3.96 -18.41 8.39
C TYR A 71 4.02 -17.80 6.99
N TYR A 72 4.56 -18.55 6.02
CA TYR A 72 4.61 -18.12 4.63
C TYR A 72 3.21 -17.83 4.08
N LEU A 73 2.23 -18.74 4.27
CA LEU A 73 0.88 -18.55 3.75
C LEU A 73 0.16 -17.36 4.40
N LEU A 74 0.32 -17.14 5.71
CA LEU A 74 -0.26 -15.98 6.40
C LEU A 74 0.39 -14.67 5.93
N ALA A 75 1.71 -14.63 5.81
CA ALA A 75 2.43 -13.47 5.30
C ALA A 75 2.03 -13.17 3.84
N ASP A 76 2.01 -14.19 2.98
CA ASP A 76 1.56 -14.09 1.58
C ASP A 76 0.09 -13.65 1.50
N LEU A 77 -0.79 -14.14 2.39
CA LEU A 77 -2.20 -13.74 2.44
C LEU A 77 -2.34 -12.26 2.78
N VAL A 78 -1.60 -11.78 3.79
CA VAL A 78 -1.55 -10.38 4.17
C VAL A 78 -1.02 -9.55 3.00
N ILE A 79 0.16 -9.88 2.47
CA ILE A 79 0.78 -9.15 1.36
C ILE A 79 -0.17 -9.07 0.15
N ARG A 80 -0.80 -10.18 -0.24
CA ARG A 80 -1.79 -10.20 -1.32
C ARG A 80 -3.00 -9.34 -0.99
N PHE A 81 -3.55 -9.48 0.21
CA PHE A 81 -4.72 -8.72 0.61
C PHE A 81 -4.50 -7.20 0.43
N PHE A 82 -3.34 -6.70 0.86
CA PHE A 82 -2.95 -5.30 0.67
C PHE A 82 -2.62 -5.02 -0.81
N ILE A 83 -1.59 -5.65 -1.37
CA ILE A 83 -0.99 -5.20 -2.65
C ILE A 83 -1.74 -5.73 -3.87
N GLN A 84 -2.34 -6.92 -3.79
CA GLN A 84 -2.97 -7.55 -4.94
C GLN A 84 -4.25 -6.84 -5.34
N ASP A 85 -4.27 -6.25 -6.54
CA ASP A 85 -5.49 -5.66 -7.08
C ASP A 85 -6.54 -6.75 -7.36
N LEU A 86 -7.79 -6.44 -7.02
CA LEU A 86 -8.91 -7.20 -7.58
C LEU A 86 -8.87 -6.94 -9.08
N ASN A 87 -8.71 -7.99 -9.89
CA ASN A 87 -8.88 -7.87 -11.34
C ASN A 87 -10.32 -7.43 -11.62
N VAL A 88 -10.54 -6.12 -11.60
CA VAL A 88 -11.79 -5.49 -12.00
C VAL A 88 -11.76 -5.49 -13.52
N LEU A 89 -11.95 -6.67 -14.10
CA LEU A 89 -12.83 -6.68 -15.26
C LEU A 89 -14.10 -6.00 -14.76
N SER A 90 -14.42 -4.89 -15.39
CA SER A 90 -15.69 -4.22 -15.23
C SER A 90 -16.76 -5.20 -15.67
N VAL A 91 -17.14 -6.11 -14.77
CA VAL A 91 -18.21 -7.10 -14.98
C VAL A 91 -19.42 -6.36 -15.54
N ARG A 92 -19.65 -5.13 -15.07
CA ARG A 92 -20.61 -4.15 -15.59
C ARG A 92 -20.70 -4.08 -17.12
N HIS A 93 -19.58 -3.95 -17.85
CA HIS A 93 -19.64 -3.83 -19.31
C HIS A 93 -20.09 -5.15 -19.97
N TYR A 94 -19.76 -6.29 -19.38
CA TYR A 94 -20.16 -7.62 -19.86
C TYR A 94 -21.58 -8.01 -19.43
N LEU A 95 -22.08 -7.48 -18.31
CA LEU A 95 -23.46 -7.73 -17.82
C LEU A 95 -24.52 -7.12 -18.73
N LEU A 96 -24.17 -6.09 -19.50
CA LEU A 96 -25.05 -5.47 -20.51
C LEU A 96 -25.05 -6.23 -21.84
N GLN A 97 -24.12 -7.16 -22.03
CA GLN A 97 -24.03 -7.97 -23.25
C GLN A 97 -24.84 -9.26 -23.09
N PRO A 98 -25.28 -9.90 -24.18
CA PRO A 98 -26.03 -11.16 -24.15
C PRO A 98 -25.13 -12.37 -23.80
N ILE A 99 -24.44 -12.29 -22.66
CA ILE A 99 -23.52 -13.31 -22.15
C ILE A 99 -24.05 -13.79 -20.79
N ARG A 100 -24.06 -15.12 -20.58
CA ARG A 100 -24.45 -15.70 -19.30
C ARG A 100 -23.53 -15.20 -18.18
N LYS A 101 -24.12 -14.69 -17.09
CA LYS A 101 -23.39 -14.16 -15.92
C LYS A 101 -22.39 -15.16 -15.35
N SER A 102 -22.76 -16.44 -15.27
CA SER A 102 -21.89 -17.52 -14.80
C SER A 102 -20.59 -17.59 -15.60
N THR A 103 -20.65 -17.47 -16.93
CA THR A 103 -19.46 -17.48 -17.78
C THR A 103 -18.54 -16.30 -17.49
N VAL A 104 -19.11 -15.10 -17.31
CA VAL A 104 -18.31 -13.90 -16.97
C VAL A 104 -17.61 -14.08 -15.63
N ILE A 105 -18.30 -14.66 -14.64
CA ILE A 105 -17.76 -14.92 -13.31
C ILE A 105 -16.65 -15.99 -13.37
N HIS A 106 -16.87 -17.11 -14.06
CA HIS A 106 -15.84 -18.14 -14.24
C HIS A 106 -14.62 -17.60 -14.97
N PHE A 107 -14.82 -16.81 -16.03
CA PHE A 107 -13.72 -16.14 -16.72
C PHE A 107 -12.96 -15.19 -15.80
N LEU A 108 -13.66 -14.41 -14.96
CA LEU A 108 -13.02 -13.50 -14.01
C LEU A 108 -12.17 -14.26 -12.97
N LEU A 109 -12.69 -15.37 -12.43
CA LEU A 109 -11.95 -16.19 -11.46
C LEU A 109 -10.73 -16.85 -12.13
N SER A 110 -10.90 -17.49 -13.29
CA SER A 110 -9.78 -18.14 -13.99
C SER A 110 -8.73 -17.15 -14.48
N SER A 111 -9.13 -15.99 -15.02
CA SER A 111 -8.19 -14.96 -15.46
C SER A 111 -7.43 -14.32 -14.30
N SER A 112 -7.96 -14.36 -13.07
CA SER A 112 -7.25 -13.87 -11.89
C SER A 112 -6.04 -14.71 -11.50
N LEU A 113 -5.98 -15.98 -11.91
CA LEU A 113 -4.83 -16.85 -11.65
C LEU A 113 -3.55 -16.36 -12.34
N PHE A 114 -3.68 -15.69 -13.49
CA PHE A 114 -2.55 -15.12 -14.23
C PHE A 114 -2.19 -13.73 -13.68
N ASN A 115 -1.64 -13.71 -12.47
CA ASN A 115 -1.18 -12.51 -11.79
C ASN A 115 0.26 -12.68 -11.31
N PHE A 116 0.99 -11.56 -11.18
CA PHE A 116 2.35 -11.52 -10.67
C PHE A 116 2.50 -12.32 -9.37
N PHE A 117 1.60 -12.13 -8.41
CA PHE A 117 1.66 -12.85 -7.12
C PHE A 117 1.49 -14.37 -7.22
N ASN A 118 0.93 -14.93 -8.30
CA ASN A 118 0.83 -16.39 -8.49
C ASN A 118 2.02 -16.96 -9.26
N LEU A 119 2.60 -16.15 -10.16
CA LEU A 119 3.78 -16.54 -10.92
C LEU A 119 5.05 -16.38 -10.09
N PHE A 120 5.11 -15.37 -9.23
CA PHE A 120 6.29 -15.00 -8.48
C PHE A 120 6.77 -16.09 -7.49
N PRO A 121 5.89 -16.76 -6.72
CA PRO A 121 6.29 -17.92 -5.90
C PRO A 121 6.93 -19.07 -6.69
N LEU A 122 6.66 -19.20 -8.00
CA LEU A 122 7.26 -20.26 -8.80
C LEU A 122 8.78 -20.13 -8.92
N PHE A 123 9.31 -18.89 -8.88
CA PHE A 123 10.75 -18.65 -8.85
C PHE A 123 11.42 -19.23 -7.60
N PHE A 124 10.67 -19.40 -6.51
CA PHE A 124 11.16 -20.05 -5.29
C PHE A 124 10.85 -21.55 -5.28
N ILE A 125 9.61 -21.93 -5.60
CA ILE A 125 9.11 -23.31 -5.55
C ILE A 125 9.91 -24.20 -6.50
N LEU A 126 10.14 -23.77 -7.75
CA LEU A 126 10.82 -24.62 -8.75
C LEU A 126 12.25 -25.00 -8.34
N PRO A 127 13.15 -24.06 -7.99
CA PRO A 127 14.47 -24.43 -7.49
C PRO A 127 14.44 -25.34 -6.26
N PHE A 128 13.54 -25.08 -5.31
CA PHE A 128 13.42 -25.89 -4.10
C PHE A 128 12.94 -27.32 -4.40
N VAL A 129 12.10 -27.53 -5.41
CA VAL A 129 11.73 -28.88 -5.85
C VAL A 129 12.98 -29.68 -6.25
N PHE A 130 13.89 -29.08 -7.02
CA PHE A 130 15.09 -29.79 -7.49
C PHE A 130 16.16 -29.97 -6.41
N ARG A 131 16.36 -28.98 -5.54
CA ARG A 131 17.42 -29.01 -4.52
C ARG A 131 17.00 -29.59 -3.18
N GLY A 132 15.73 -29.44 -2.80
CA GLY A 132 15.21 -29.87 -1.50
C GLY A 132 14.28 -31.08 -1.61
N ALA A 133 13.18 -30.95 -2.38
CA ALA A 133 12.16 -31.99 -2.40
C ALA A 133 12.58 -33.27 -3.15
N LEU A 134 13.31 -33.14 -4.26
CA LEU A 134 13.74 -34.28 -5.08
C LEU A 134 14.73 -35.19 -4.34
N PRO A 135 15.78 -34.67 -3.66
CA PRO A 135 16.67 -35.52 -2.87
C PRO A 135 16.00 -36.17 -1.65
N ASP A 136 15.07 -35.45 -1.01
CA ASP A 136 14.45 -35.87 0.27
C ASP A 136 13.26 -36.85 0.07
N LEU A 137 12.44 -36.64 -0.97
CA LEU A 137 11.19 -37.38 -1.20
C LEU A 137 11.21 -38.25 -2.48
N GLY A 138 12.26 -38.17 -3.29
CA GLY A 138 12.33 -38.79 -4.61
C GLY A 138 11.41 -38.13 -5.65
N ALA A 139 11.45 -38.62 -6.90
CA ALA A 139 10.76 -37.96 -8.03
C ALA A 139 9.22 -37.89 -7.87
N ALA A 140 8.61 -38.98 -7.41
CA ALA A 140 7.15 -39.04 -7.20
C ALA A 140 6.72 -38.10 -6.06
N GLY A 141 7.44 -38.12 -4.93
CA GLY A 141 7.16 -37.27 -3.78
C GLY A 141 7.39 -35.80 -4.10
N ALA A 142 8.46 -35.45 -4.80
CA ALA A 142 8.74 -34.09 -5.25
C ALA A 142 7.67 -33.55 -6.21
N THR A 143 7.14 -34.39 -7.10
CA THR A 143 6.03 -34.02 -7.98
C THR A 143 4.76 -33.76 -7.17
N CYS A 144 4.44 -34.62 -6.20
CA CYS A 144 3.30 -34.40 -5.32
C CYS A 144 3.46 -33.11 -4.50
N TRP A 145 4.67 -32.86 -3.98
CA TRP A 145 5.01 -31.65 -3.24
C TRP A 145 4.81 -30.40 -4.09
N PHE A 146 5.30 -30.42 -5.34
CA PHE A 146 5.14 -29.32 -6.30
C PHE A 146 3.67 -29.01 -6.58
N ILE A 147 2.87 -30.04 -6.87
CA ILE A 147 1.43 -29.89 -7.14
C ILE A 147 0.70 -29.34 -5.92
N SER A 148 0.97 -29.85 -4.72
CA SER A 148 0.39 -29.35 -3.48
C SER A 148 0.76 -27.89 -3.23
N MET A 149 2.01 -27.48 -3.46
CA MET A 149 2.43 -26.08 -3.32
C MET A 149 1.74 -25.17 -4.34
N LEU A 150 1.59 -25.59 -5.59
CA LEU A 150 0.82 -24.85 -6.58
C LEU A 150 -0.64 -24.64 -6.15
N GLY A 151 -1.26 -25.69 -5.60
CA GLY A 151 -2.62 -25.59 -5.07
C GLY A 151 -2.71 -24.68 -3.85
N LEU A 152 -1.75 -24.72 -2.92
CA LEU A 152 -1.72 -23.79 -1.78
C LEU A 152 -1.57 -22.33 -2.20
N VAL A 153 -0.77 -22.04 -3.24
CA VAL A 153 -0.67 -20.69 -3.83
C VAL A 153 -2.03 -20.26 -4.43
N LYS A 154 -2.71 -21.16 -5.14
CA LYS A 154 -4.05 -20.89 -5.70
C LYS A 154 -5.10 -20.67 -4.61
N PHE A 155 -5.07 -21.47 -3.55
CA PHE A 155 -5.94 -21.35 -2.39
C PHE A 155 -5.77 -19.98 -1.76
N ASN A 156 -4.52 -19.60 -1.48
CA ASN A 156 -4.22 -18.33 -0.84
C ASN A 156 -4.64 -17.14 -1.70
N HIS A 157 -4.45 -17.23 -3.02
CA HIS A 157 -4.93 -16.25 -3.99
C HIS A 157 -6.44 -16.07 -3.97
N TYR A 158 -7.21 -17.16 -4.04
CA TYR A 158 -8.67 -17.05 -4.00
C TYR A 158 -9.19 -16.60 -2.64
N LEU A 159 -8.52 -16.98 -1.55
CA LEU A 159 -8.86 -16.55 -0.20
C LEU A 159 -8.62 -15.05 -0.04
N ALA A 160 -7.48 -14.54 -0.50
CA ALA A 160 -7.17 -13.11 -0.50
C ALA A 160 -8.24 -12.30 -1.26
N ILE A 161 -8.62 -12.75 -2.45
CA ILE A 161 -9.66 -12.10 -3.27
C ILE A 161 -11.01 -12.12 -2.54
N TYR A 162 -11.38 -13.25 -1.93
CA TYR A 162 -12.64 -13.38 -1.20
C TYR A 162 -12.70 -12.42 0.00
N LEU A 163 -11.67 -12.45 0.86
CA LEU A 163 -11.57 -11.60 2.03
C LEU A 163 -11.64 -10.12 1.65
N LYS A 164 -10.89 -9.70 0.62
CA LYS A 164 -10.91 -8.32 0.12
C LYS A 164 -12.30 -7.87 -0.32
N ARG A 165 -13.06 -8.74 -0.97
CA ARG A 165 -14.45 -8.44 -1.39
C ARG A 165 -15.43 -8.38 -0.21
N VAL A 166 -15.33 -9.31 0.74
CA VAL A 166 -16.22 -9.34 1.92
C VAL A 166 -15.95 -8.13 2.81
N ILE A 167 -14.68 -7.79 3.04
CA ILE A 167 -14.25 -6.64 3.86
C ILE A 167 -14.72 -5.31 3.26
N ALA A 168 -14.73 -5.19 1.93
CA ALA A 168 -15.25 -4.01 1.25
C ALA A 168 -16.74 -3.75 1.59
N LEU A 169 -17.52 -4.80 1.88
CA LEU A 169 -18.91 -4.69 2.30
C LEU A 169 -19.07 -4.60 3.83
N LYS A 170 -18.28 -5.37 4.58
CA LYS A 170 -18.37 -5.50 6.04
C LYS A 170 -17.01 -5.27 6.69
N GLN A 171 -16.78 -4.05 7.16
CA GLN A 171 -15.51 -3.66 7.78
C GLN A 171 -15.22 -4.42 9.09
N SER A 172 -16.24 -4.97 9.78
CA SER A 172 -16.05 -5.82 10.96
C SER A 172 -15.25 -7.09 10.67
N VAL A 173 -15.37 -7.64 9.45
CA VAL A 173 -14.60 -8.82 9.03
C VAL A 173 -13.10 -8.51 8.97
N PHE A 174 -12.73 -7.26 8.64
CA PHE A 174 -11.33 -6.85 8.66
C PHE A 174 -10.77 -6.82 10.08
N ILE A 175 -11.54 -6.28 11.04
CA ILE A 175 -11.12 -6.25 12.45
C ILE A 175 -10.97 -7.68 12.96
N GLY A 176 -11.93 -8.55 12.69
CA GLY A 176 -11.85 -9.97 13.08
C GLY A 176 -10.63 -10.68 12.47
N PHE A 177 -10.36 -10.46 11.17
CA PHE A 177 -9.19 -11.03 10.50
C PHE A 177 -7.87 -10.49 11.06
N ALA A 178 -7.77 -9.17 11.25
CA ALA A 178 -6.57 -8.54 11.80
C ALA A 178 -6.28 -9.00 13.23
N VAL A 179 -7.32 -9.10 14.07
CA VAL A 179 -7.21 -9.64 15.43
C VAL A 179 -6.78 -11.11 15.40
N ALA A 180 -7.38 -11.93 14.54
CA ALA A 180 -7.01 -13.35 14.43
C ALA A 180 -5.54 -13.52 14.04
N VAL A 181 -5.07 -12.79 13.03
CA VAL A 181 -3.65 -12.80 12.61
C VAL A 181 -2.75 -12.28 13.73
N ALA A 182 -3.12 -11.20 14.40
CA ALA A 182 -2.35 -10.65 15.52
C ALA A 182 -2.25 -11.65 16.68
N VAL A 183 -3.35 -12.31 17.06
CA VAL A 183 -3.35 -13.35 18.10
C VAL A 183 -2.47 -14.53 17.71
N LEU A 184 -2.45 -14.92 16.42
CA LEU A 184 -1.60 -16.01 15.96
C LEU A 184 -0.10 -15.68 16.13
N PHE A 185 0.33 -14.50 15.68
CA PHE A 185 1.74 -14.10 15.77
C PHE A 185 2.17 -13.70 17.19
N VAL A 186 1.33 -12.98 17.93
CA VAL A 186 1.63 -12.58 19.31
C VAL A 186 1.57 -13.79 20.24
N GLY A 187 0.61 -14.69 20.04
CA GLY A 187 0.53 -15.93 20.82
C GLY A 187 1.74 -16.83 20.62
N ASP A 188 2.27 -16.92 19.39
CA ASP A 188 3.53 -17.61 19.10
C ASP A 188 4.72 -16.90 19.76
N ALA A 189 4.80 -15.57 19.67
CA ALA A 189 5.89 -14.79 20.28
C ALA A 189 5.86 -14.76 21.83
N LEU A 190 4.71 -15.02 22.45
CA LEU A 190 4.53 -15.15 23.90
C LEU A 190 4.56 -16.61 24.37
N ASP A 191 4.93 -17.55 23.49
CA ASP A 191 5.01 -18.99 23.77
C ASP A 191 3.69 -19.62 24.27
N TRP A 192 2.52 -19.06 23.92
CA TRP A 192 1.21 -19.62 24.29
C TRP A 192 0.91 -20.92 23.53
N PHE A 193 1.40 -21.02 22.30
CA PHE A 193 1.40 -22.21 21.46
C PHE A 193 2.51 -22.07 20.41
N SER A 194 2.98 -23.18 19.87
CA SER A 194 3.97 -23.18 18.78
C SER A 194 3.27 -23.23 17.42
N LEU A 195 3.30 -22.13 16.68
CA LEU A 195 2.71 -22.04 15.34
C LEU A 195 3.46 -22.95 14.35
N SER A 196 4.75 -23.22 14.57
CA SER A 196 5.51 -24.20 13.79
C SER A 196 4.98 -25.63 13.94
N THR A 197 4.57 -26.02 15.15
CA THR A 197 3.98 -27.35 15.40
C THR A 197 2.62 -27.48 14.72
N VAL A 198 1.78 -26.43 14.80
CA VAL A 198 0.49 -26.36 14.09
C VAL A 198 0.71 -26.43 12.57
N SER A 199 1.70 -25.70 12.06
CA SER A 199 2.07 -25.72 10.64
C SER A 199 2.46 -27.13 10.19
N TYR A 200 3.33 -27.82 10.93
CA TYR A 200 3.71 -29.19 10.61
C TYR A 200 2.51 -30.15 10.66
N GLY A 201 1.60 -30.00 11.64
CA GLY A 201 0.38 -30.79 11.70
C GLY A 201 -0.53 -30.61 10.48
N LEU A 202 -0.59 -29.41 9.92
CA LEU A 202 -1.40 -29.09 8.73
C LEU A 202 -0.71 -29.47 7.42
N PHE A 203 0.62 -29.32 7.33
CA PHE A 203 1.38 -29.38 6.07
C PHE A 203 2.41 -30.51 6.02
N GLY A 204 2.51 -31.35 7.05
CA GLY A 204 3.42 -32.50 7.10
C GLY A 204 3.12 -33.56 6.04
N GLY A 205 1.91 -33.55 5.47
CA GLY A 205 1.52 -34.40 4.33
C GLY A 205 2.07 -33.95 2.97
N LEU A 206 2.80 -32.84 2.88
CA LEU A 206 3.38 -32.37 1.63
C LEU A 206 4.27 -33.45 0.99
N GLY A 207 4.07 -33.68 -0.31
CA GLY A 207 4.77 -34.76 -1.02
C GLY A 207 4.05 -36.10 -1.05
N THR A 208 2.85 -36.19 -0.45
CA THR A 208 2.00 -37.38 -0.53
C THR A 208 0.79 -37.16 -1.45
N VAL A 209 0.29 -38.25 -2.04
CA VAL A 209 -0.85 -38.20 -2.98
C VAL A 209 -2.14 -37.76 -2.28
N TRP A 210 -2.39 -38.21 -1.05
CA TRP A 210 -3.62 -37.86 -0.32
C TRP A 210 -3.68 -36.36 -0.01
N PHE A 211 -2.54 -35.71 0.21
CA PHE A 211 -2.47 -34.28 0.50
C PHE A 211 -2.84 -33.42 -0.72
N ILE A 212 -2.60 -33.90 -1.94
CA ILE A 212 -3.11 -33.25 -3.17
C ILE A 212 -4.63 -33.16 -3.11
N GLY A 213 -5.31 -34.22 -2.67
CA GLY A 213 -6.76 -34.25 -2.51
C GLY A 213 -7.26 -33.18 -1.53
N VAL A 214 -6.58 -33.01 -0.39
CA VAL A 214 -6.88 -31.97 0.60
C VAL A 214 -6.78 -30.58 -0.02
N VAL A 215 -5.69 -30.29 -0.72
CA VAL A 215 -5.46 -28.98 -1.35
C VAL A 215 -6.50 -28.69 -2.43
N VAL A 216 -6.86 -29.68 -3.26
CA VAL A 216 -7.90 -29.53 -4.28
C VAL A 216 -9.27 -29.23 -3.66
N ILE A 217 -9.62 -29.88 -2.55
CA ILE A 217 -10.87 -29.60 -1.82
C ILE A 217 -10.88 -28.16 -1.30
N LEU A 218 -9.77 -27.71 -0.69
CA LEU A 218 -9.63 -26.33 -0.19
C LEU A 218 -9.78 -25.31 -1.34
N ASP A 219 -9.12 -25.54 -2.47
CA ASP A 219 -9.23 -24.72 -3.67
C ASP A 219 -10.69 -24.64 -4.17
N LEU A 220 -11.37 -25.78 -4.27
CA LEU A 220 -12.77 -25.85 -4.71
C LEU A 220 -13.71 -25.11 -3.76
N LEU A 221 -13.54 -25.27 -2.44
CA LEU A 221 -14.36 -24.58 -1.43
C LEU A 221 -14.25 -23.05 -1.59
N VAL A 222 -13.04 -22.52 -1.63
CA VAL A 222 -12.83 -21.07 -1.75
C VAL A 222 -13.22 -20.55 -3.13
N TYR A 223 -13.08 -21.35 -4.18
CA TYR A 223 -13.59 -21.03 -5.51
C TYR A 223 -15.12 -20.90 -5.51
N VAL A 224 -15.83 -21.84 -4.91
CA VAL A 224 -17.30 -21.82 -4.80
C VAL A 224 -17.77 -20.64 -3.96
N LEU A 225 -17.09 -20.32 -2.85
CA LEU A 225 -17.38 -19.13 -2.04
C LEU A 225 -17.25 -17.84 -2.85
N ASN A 226 -16.16 -17.70 -3.62
CA ASN A 226 -15.98 -16.58 -4.52
C ASN A 226 -17.05 -16.51 -5.61
N TYR A 227 -17.39 -17.64 -6.23
CA TYR A 227 -18.40 -17.72 -7.27
C TYR A 227 -19.77 -17.28 -6.75
N ARG A 228 -20.21 -17.85 -5.61
CA ARG A 228 -21.49 -17.50 -4.96
C ARG A 228 -21.54 -16.02 -4.58
N PHE A 229 -20.45 -15.50 -4.01
CA PHE A 229 -20.35 -14.08 -3.66
C PHE A 229 -20.50 -13.18 -4.89
N LEU A 230 -19.77 -13.46 -5.97
CA LEU A 230 -19.83 -12.68 -7.20
C LEU A 230 -21.21 -12.76 -7.85
N LEU A 231 -21.83 -13.94 -7.87
CA LEU A 231 -23.17 -14.11 -8.43
C LEU A 231 -24.20 -13.26 -7.68
N ALA A 232 -24.17 -13.28 -6.35
CA ALA A 232 -25.07 -12.50 -5.50
C ALA A 232 -24.87 -10.98 -5.60
N GLN A 233 -23.67 -10.51 -5.98
CA GLN A 233 -23.33 -9.09 -6.09
C GLN A 233 -23.38 -8.54 -7.53
N SER A 234 -23.57 -9.39 -8.54
CA SER A 234 -23.62 -8.99 -9.95
C SER A 234 -24.98 -8.46 -10.42
N TYR A 235 -25.95 -8.26 -9.52
CA TYR A 235 -27.27 -7.70 -9.85
C TYR A 235 -27.19 -6.17 -9.93
N ILE A 236 -27.67 -5.59 -11.04
CA ILE A 236 -27.60 -4.16 -11.37
C ILE A 236 -28.37 -3.30 -10.35
N ASP A 237 -29.42 -3.85 -9.76
CA ASP A 237 -30.30 -3.12 -8.82
C ASP A 237 -29.67 -2.88 -7.44
N LYS A 238 -28.56 -3.56 -7.12
CA LYS A 238 -27.78 -3.27 -5.90
C LYS A 238 -26.84 -2.07 -6.04
N TRP A 239 -26.77 -1.45 -7.23
CA TRP A 239 -25.82 -0.38 -7.54
C TRP A 239 -26.44 1.02 -7.47
N THR A 240 -27.76 1.13 -7.27
CA THR A 240 -28.45 2.39 -6.94
C THR A 240 -28.28 2.68 -5.45
N SER A 241 -27.20 3.40 -5.12
CA SER A 241 -27.00 3.93 -3.76
C SER A 241 -28.08 4.98 -3.46
N HIS A 242 -29.01 4.67 -2.55
CA HIS A 242 -29.82 5.69 -1.89
C HIS A 242 -28.88 6.68 -1.17
N SER A 243 -28.85 7.93 -1.62
CA SER A 243 -28.11 8.99 -0.93
C SER A 243 -28.78 9.28 0.41
N LYS A 244 -28.13 8.93 1.52
CA LYS A 244 -28.52 9.45 2.83
C LYS A 244 -28.40 10.97 2.83
N ALA A 245 -29.36 11.64 3.45
CA ALA A 245 -29.35 13.09 3.63
C ALA A 245 -28.01 13.55 4.22
N VAL A 246 -27.41 14.53 3.55
CA VAL A 246 -26.04 15.01 3.83
C VAL A 246 -26.10 15.98 5.00
N SER A 247 -25.29 15.74 6.04
CA SER A 247 -25.06 16.71 7.10
C SER A 247 -24.16 17.84 6.58
N THR A 248 -24.68 19.08 6.60
CA THR A 248 -23.94 20.28 6.23
C THR A 248 -23.09 20.72 7.42
N GLN A 249 -21.88 20.18 7.55
CA GLN A 249 -20.91 20.74 8.50
C GLN A 249 -20.41 22.08 7.97
N GLU A 250 -20.58 23.15 8.75
CA GLU A 250 -20.12 24.51 8.44
C GLU A 250 -18.90 24.87 9.29
N PHE A 251 -17.88 25.47 8.67
CA PHE A 251 -16.68 25.96 9.36
C PHE A 251 -16.63 27.48 9.30
N SER A 252 -17.59 28.16 9.93
CA SER A 252 -17.79 29.61 9.86
C SER A 252 -16.53 30.42 10.23
N PHE A 253 -15.71 29.91 11.17
CA PHE A 253 -14.42 30.53 11.53
C PHE A 253 -13.42 30.56 10.37
N LEU A 254 -13.34 29.51 9.55
CA LEU A 254 -12.43 29.48 8.40
C LEU A 254 -13.01 30.25 7.22
N GLU A 255 -14.32 30.13 6.99
CA GLU A 255 -15.00 30.80 5.88
C GLU A 255 -14.93 32.32 5.97
N SER A 256 -14.89 32.87 7.20
CA SER A 256 -14.69 34.30 7.44
C SER A 256 -13.27 34.81 7.16
N ARG A 257 -12.28 33.94 6.89
CA ARG A 257 -10.87 34.31 6.63
C ARG A 257 -10.55 34.53 5.14
N GLY A 258 -11.55 34.95 4.36
CA GLY A 258 -11.43 35.22 2.93
C GLY A 258 -11.25 33.96 2.07
N ALA A 259 -10.75 34.14 0.84
CA ALA A 259 -10.71 33.07 -0.16
C ALA A 259 -9.90 31.83 0.28
N VAL A 260 -8.76 32.04 0.93
CA VAL A 260 -7.90 30.94 1.42
C VAL A 260 -8.61 30.14 2.52
N GLY A 261 -9.26 30.83 3.46
CA GLY A 261 -10.00 30.19 4.54
C GLY A 261 -11.24 29.43 4.05
N ALA A 262 -12.01 30.01 3.12
CA ALA A 262 -13.13 29.32 2.49
C ALA A 262 -12.70 28.07 1.71
N MET A 263 -11.57 28.13 1.01
CA MET A 263 -10.99 26.95 0.33
C MET A 263 -10.52 25.88 1.33
N MET A 264 -9.87 26.28 2.42
CA MET A 264 -9.47 25.36 3.48
C MET A 264 -10.68 24.70 4.15
N SER A 265 -11.77 25.44 4.37
CA SER A 265 -13.06 24.89 4.83
C SER A 265 -13.58 23.81 3.88
N ASN A 266 -13.53 24.05 2.56
CA ASN A 266 -13.96 23.06 1.58
C ASN A 266 -13.11 21.78 1.60
N GLU A 267 -11.79 21.91 1.80
CA GLU A 267 -10.90 20.75 1.97
C GLU A 267 -11.25 19.93 3.22
N LEU A 268 -11.50 20.60 4.35
CA LEU A 268 -11.90 19.92 5.58
C LEU A 268 -13.25 19.21 5.43
N LYS A 269 -14.23 19.86 4.78
CA LYS A 269 -15.52 19.24 4.45
C LYS A 269 -15.30 18.00 3.57
N LEU A 270 -14.43 18.07 2.56
CA LEU A 270 -14.09 16.91 1.73
C LEU A 270 -13.48 15.80 2.58
N ILE A 271 -12.54 16.14 3.48
CA ILE A 271 -11.87 15.15 4.32
C ILE A 271 -12.86 14.41 5.21
N LEU A 272 -13.72 15.14 5.92
CA LEU A 272 -14.64 14.57 6.90
C LEU A 272 -15.85 13.86 6.27
N ARG A 273 -16.31 14.36 5.11
CA ARG A 273 -17.46 13.79 4.38
C ARG A 273 -17.16 12.40 3.83
N ASN A 274 -15.93 12.18 3.34
CA ASN A 274 -15.60 10.95 2.63
C ASN A 274 -14.87 9.97 3.56
N LYS A 275 -15.39 8.72 3.63
CA LYS A 275 -14.81 7.65 4.46
C LYS A 275 -13.31 7.45 4.17
N ARG A 276 -12.90 7.62 2.92
CA ARG A 276 -11.51 7.45 2.47
C ARG A 276 -10.54 8.44 3.08
N THR A 277 -10.82 9.72 2.91
CA THR A 277 -9.99 10.80 3.46
C THR A 277 -10.09 10.87 4.97
N ARG A 278 -11.26 10.55 5.55
CA ARG A 278 -11.42 10.47 7.01
C ARG A 278 -10.58 9.35 7.64
N THR A 279 -10.41 8.22 6.94
CA THR A 279 -9.54 7.13 7.42
C THR A 279 -8.07 7.57 7.49
N ILE A 280 -7.63 8.49 6.61
CA ILE A 280 -6.27 9.06 6.68
C ILE A 280 -6.05 9.83 7.98
N LEU A 281 -7.07 10.51 8.52
CA LEU A 281 -6.99 11.16 9.83
C LEU A 281 -6.79 10.14 10.97
N PHE A 282 -7.51 9.02 10.94
CA PHE A 282 -7.34 7.95 11.95
C PHE A 282 -5.96 7.29 11.84
N ILE A 283 -5.49 7.01 10.62
CA ILE A 283 -4.14 6.50 10.36
C ILE A 283 -3.11 7.49 10.88
N THR A 284 -3.27 8.78 10.60
CA THR A 284 -2.39 9.85 11.10
C THR A 284 -2.27 9.82 12.61
N LEU A 285 -3.40 9.73 13.31
CA LEU A 285 -3.40 9.67 14.78
C LEU A 285 -2.73 8.39 15.28
N MET A 286 -3.08 7.22 14.73
CA MET A 286 -2.50 5.94 15.15
C MET A 286 -0.99 5.89 14.92
N PHE A 287 -0.51 6.37 13.77
CA PHE A 287 0.92 6.40 13.43
C PHE A 287 1.67 7.55 14.08
N SER A 288 1.01 8.53 14.71
CA SER A 288 1.70 9.47 15.60
C SER A 288 2.27 8.77 16.85
N ALA A 289 1.69 7.64 17.25
CA ALA A 289 2.21 6.76 18.31
C ALA A 289 3.32 5.82 17.84
N TYR A 290 3.68 5.82 16.55
CA TYR A 290 4.66 4.89 15.96
C TYR A 290 6.06 5.04 16.55
N GLY A 291 6.41 6.23 17.03
CA GLY A 291 7.69 6.48 17.70
C GLY A 291 7.89 5.66 18.97
N LEU A 292 6.81 5.19 19.62
CA LEU A 292 6.91 4.44 20.88
C LEU A 292 7.71 3.14 20.70
N ILE A 293 7.64 2.55 19.50
CA ILE A 293 8.35 1.32 19.15
C ILE A 293 9.87 1.56 19.09
N PHE A 294 10.31 2.74 18.66
CA PHE A 294 11.74 3.03 18.44
C PHE A 294 12.38 3.76 19.62
N TYR A 295 11.69 4.76 20.18
CA TYR A 295 12.22 5.54 21.30
C TYR A 295 12.30 4.74 22.60
N GLY A 296 11.54 3.64 22.74
CA GLY A 296 11.61 2.76 23.91
C GLY A 296 12.67 1.66 23.82
N GLU A 297 13.22 1.41 22.64
CA GLU A 297 14.05 0.23 22.39
C GLU A 297 15.55 0.54 22.59
N PRO A 298 16.26 -0.15 23.52
CA PRO A 298 17.66 0.14 23.83
C PRO A 298 18.58 0.13 22.62
N GLN A 299 18.33 -0.76 21.65
CA GLN A 299 19.17 -0.91 20.45
C GLN A 299 19.19 0.33 19.56
N TYR A 300 18.18 1.21 19.67
CA TYR A 300 18.03 2.39 18.82
C TYR A 300 18.33 3.72 19.52
N GLN A 301 18.59 3.71 20.82
CA GLN A 301 18.76 4.94 21.63
C GLN A 301 19.83 5.88 21.06
N ASP A 302 20.92 5.33 20.52
CA ASP A 302 22.00 6.13 19.95
C ASP A 302 21.79 6.51 18.48
N SER A 303 20.84 5.87 17.79
CA SER A 303 20.64 6.05 16.35
C SER A 303 19.83 7.30 15.99
N PHE A 304 20.53 8.40 15.72
CA PHE A 304 19.92 9.61 15.15
C PHE A 304 19.25 9.34 13.79
N MET A 305 19.82 8.48 12.95
CA MET A 305 19.28 8.16 11.63
C MET A 305 17.85 7.60 11.72
N ILE A 306 17.64 6.62 12.61
CA ILE A 306 16.33 5.99 12.82
C ILE A 306 15.36 7.02 13.40
N PHE A 307 15.78 7.81 14.39
CA PHE A 307 14.92 8.83 14.98
C PHE A 307 14.56 9.95 14.01
N ILE A 308 15.43 10.33 13.07
CA ILE A 308 15.11 11.30 12.00
C ILE A 308 14.08 10.70 11.05
N PHE A 309 14.26 9.45 10.62
CA PHE A 309 13.28 8.74 9.80
C PHE A 309 11.90 8.72 10.47
N VAL A 310 11.85 8.32 11.73
CA VAL A 310 10.62 8.27 12.54
C VAL A 310 10.06 9.67 12.76
N GLY A 311 10.90 10.67 13.04
CA GLY A 311 10.48 12.07 13.26
C GLY A 311 9.85 12.71 12.02
N ILE A 312 10.45 12.52 10.83
CA ILE A 312 9.88 12.97 9.55
C ILE A 312 8.53 12.29 9.31
N PHE A 313 8.46 10.98 9.58
CA PHE A 313 7.23 10.23 9.39
C PHE A 313 6.13 10.69 10.35
N MET A 314 6.36 10.75 11.66
CA MET A 314 5.35 11.11 12.65
C MET A 314 4.83 12.53 12.47
N THR A 315 5.72 13.51 12.30
CA THR A 315 5.35 14.93 12.13
C THR A 315 4.83 15.25 10.72
N GLY A 316 4.94 14.29 9.79
CA GLY A 316 4.55 14.45 8.38
C GLY A 316 3.55 13.41 7.89
N ILE A 317 2.98 12.56 8.75
CA ILE A 317 2.25 11.37 8.30
C ILE A 317 1.00 11.75 7.50
N PHE A 318 0.24 12.75 7.96
CA PHE A 318 -0.94 13.24 7.26
C PHE A 318 -0.52 13.86 5.93
N MET A 319 0.49 14.73 5.93
CA MET A 319 0.88 15.43 4.72
C MET A 319 1.43 14.48 3.65
N ILE A 320 2.21 13.47 4.03
CA ILE A 320 2.72 12.45 3.09
C ILE A 320 1.55 11.65 2.52
N ASN A 321 0.62 11.19 3.36
CA ASN A 321 -0.50 10.36 2.92
C ASN A 321 -1.56 11.13 2.12
N TYR A 322 -1.90 12.34 2.54
CA TYR A 322 -2.94 13.15 1.92
C TYR A 322 -2.39 14.02 0.78
N GLY A 323 -1.23 14.65 0.99
CA GLY A 323 -0.63 15.63 0.08
C GLY A 323 -0.17 15.05 -1.26
N GLN A 324 0.32 13.81 -1.29
CA GLN A 324 0.68 13.14 -2.55
C GLN A 324 -0.51 12.97 -3.50
N PHE A 325 -1.74 12.97 -2.98
CA PHE A 325 -2.98 12.83 -3.75
C PHE A 325 -3.80 14.14 -3.80
N MET A 326 -3.21 15.28 -3.43
CA MET A 326 -3.93 16.52 -3.17
C MET A 326 -4.92 16.93 -4.27
N LEU A 327 -4.51 16.88 -5.55
CA LEU A 327 -5.42 17.15 -6.69
C LEU A 327 -6.30 15.95 -7.06
N GLY A 328 -5.84 14.74 -6.75
CA GLY A 328 -6.57 13.50 -7.02
C GLY A 328 -7.86 13.40 -6.19
N TRP A 329 -7.86 13.90 -4.96
CA TRP A 329 -9.07 13.96 -4.12
C TRP A 329 -10.20 14.75 -4.77
N GLU A 330 -9.86 15.75 -5.58
CA GLU A 330 -10.83 16.64 -6.23
C GLU A 330 -11.15 16.22 -7.67
N SER A 331 -10.63 15.08 -8.11
CA SER A 331 -10.72 14.61 -9.50
C SER A 331 -12.17 14.48 -10.02
N ALA A 332 -13.15 14.24 -9.14
CA ALA A 332 -14.55 14.10 -9.53
C ALA A 332 -15.20 15.40 -10.02
N TYR A 333 -14.73 16.55 -9.57
CA TYR A 333 -15.28 17.88 -9.91
C TYR A 333 -14.18 18.84 -10.41
N PHE A 334 -13.03 18.29 -10.80
CA PHE A 334 -11.85 19.06 -11.21
C PHE A 334 -12.13 20.02 -12.38
N ASP A 335 -12.98 19.62 -13.33
CA ASP A 335 -13.40 20.50 -14.42
C ASP A 335 -14.10 21.77 -13.91
N GLY A 336 -14.87 21.66 -12.83
CA GLY A 336 -15.49 22.81 -12.16
C GLY A 336 -14.48 23.70 -11.44
N ILE A 337 -13.33 23.17 -11.01
CA ILE A 337 -12.22 23.99 -10.47
C ILE A 337 -11.63 24.84 -11.60
N LEU A 338 -11.49 24.26 -12.80
CA LEU A 338 -10.86 24.94 -13.95
C LEU A 338 -11.73 26.04 -14.57
N THR A 339 -13.05 25.96 -14.44
CA THR A 339 -13.97 26.94 -15.05
C THR A 339 -14.32 28.11 -14.13
N ARG A 340 -14.03 28.02 -12.83
CA ARG A 340 -14.33 29.07 -11.88
C ARG A 340 -13.24 30.14 -11.87
N ALA A 341 -13.64 31.40 -11.75
CA ALA A 341 -12.75 32.54 -11.69
C ALA A 341 -12.13 32.70 -10.28
N TYR A 342 -11.28 31.75 -9.87
CA TYR A 342 -10.56 31.84 -8.59
C TYR A 342 -9.07 32.06 -8.80
N PRO A 343 -8.41 32.85 -7.93
CA PRO A 343 -6.97 32.99 -7.94
C PRO A 343 -6.31 31.65 -7.59
N MET A 344 -5.59 31.07 -8.54
CA MET A 344 -4.91 29.77 -8.38
C MET A 344 -3.90 29.77 -7.23
N GLU A 345 -3.33 30.94 -6.92
CA GLU A 345 -2.46 31.11 -5.76
C GLU A 345 -3.20 30.85 -4.45
N ALA A 346 -4.42 31.38 -4.28
CA ALA A 346 -5.21 31.14 -3.07
C ALA A 346 -5.55 29.65 -2.91
N PHE A 347 -5.80 28.95 -4.02
CA PHE A 347 -6.06 27.52 -4.03
C PHE A 347 -4.86 26.71 -3.51
N PHE A 348 -3.65 26.98 -3.99
CA PHE A 348 -2.46 26.30 -3.48
C PHE A 348 -2.06 26.75 -2.06
N ARG A 349 -2.30 28.01 -1.70
CA ARG A 349 -2.09 28.50 -0.33
C ARG A 349 -3.01 27.80 0.67
N ALA A 350 -4.28 27.58 0.33
CA ALA A 350 -5.20 26.83 1.18
C ALA A 350 -4.71 25.40 1.44
N LYS A 351 -4.22 24.74 0.38
CA LYS A 351 -3.63 23.39 0.47
C LYS A 351 -2.33 23.37 1.28
N PHE A 352 -1.49 24.40 1.14
CA PHE A 352 -0.30 24.58 1.99
C PHE A 352 -0.70 24.67 3.47
N TRP A 353 -1.65 25.55 3.82
CA TRP A 353 -2.07 25.73 5.21
C TRP A 353 -2.71 24.49 5.82
N LEU A 354 -3.48 23.73 5.03
CA LEU A 354 -4.00 22.43 5.45
C LEU A 354 -2.87 21.48 5.84
N LEU A 355 -1.86 21.30 4.98
CA LEU A 355 -0.72 20.42 5.26
C LEU A 355 0.13 20.93 6.42
N ALA A 356 0.46 22.22 6.43
CA ALA A 356 1.25 22.83 7.50
C ALA A 356 0.54 22.74 8.87
N SER A 357 -0.77 22.99 8.93
CA SER A 357 -1.55 22.84 10.16
C SER A 357 -1.57 21.40 10.68
N SER A 358 -1.61 20.41 9.77
CA SER A 358 -1.55 19.01 10.16
C SER A 358 -0.19 18.62 10.74
N ALA A 359 0.89 19.19 10.21
CA ALA A 359 2.24 19.01 10.72
C ALA A 359 2.39 19.67 12.10
N VAL A 360 1.78 20.84 12.32
CA VAL A 360 1.75 21.49 13.65
C VAL A 360 1.04 20.59 14.66
N ILE A 361 -0.14 20.05 14.34
CA ILE A 361 -0.90 19.18 15.23
C ILE A 361 -0.10 17.91 15.58
N THR A 362 0.46 17.24 14.57
CA THR A 362 1.24 16.01 14.78
C THR A 362 2.57 16.28 15.48
N TYR A 363 3.20 17.43 15.27
CA TYR A 363 4.36 17.87 16.04
C TYR A 363 4.02 18.10 17.51
N THR A 364 2.91 18.77 17.81
CA THR A 364 2.45 18.95 19.19
C THR A 364 2.22 17.61 19.88
N LEU A 365 1.61 16.64 19.20
CA LEU A 365 1.51 15.27 19.72
C LEU A 365 2.89 14.63 19.93
N SER A 366 3.83 14.86 19.01
CA SER A 366 5.18 14.35 19.10
C SER A 366 6.02 14.95 20.24
N LEU A 367 5.60 16.07 20.84
CA LEU A 367 6.26 16.61 22.03
C LEU A 367 6.10 15.70 23.25
N GLY A 368 5.07 14.85 23.28
CA GLY A 368 4.90 13.84 24.35
C GLY A 368 6.08 12.85 24.44
N TYR A 369 6.86 12.69 23.36
CA TYR A 369 8.06 11.85 23.36
C TYR A 369 9.23 12.44 24.16
N ILE A 370 9.09 13.65 24.72
CA ILE A 370 10.05 14.19 25.70
C ILE A 370 10.28 13.21 26.87
N TYR A 371 9.31 12.34 27.17
CA TYR A 371 9.44 11.25 28.14
C TYR A 371 10.69 10.37 27.89
N PHE A 372 11.09 10.14 26.64
CA PHE A 372 12.27 9.35 26.28
C PHE A 372 13.56 10.18 26.21
N GLY A 373 13.49 11.48 26.53
CA GLY A 373 14.63 12.38 26.61
C GLY A 373 14.60 13.55 25.62
N MET A 374 15.43 14.56 25.89
CA MET A 374 15.50 15.80 25.09
C MET A 374 15.93 15.59 23.65
N LYS A 375 16.66 14.50 23.38
CA LYS A 375 17.06 14.09 22.02
C LYS A 375 15.84 13.93 21.10
N ALA A 376 14.75 13.34 21.59
CA ALA A 376 13.52 13.17 20.82
C ALA A 376 12.91 14.53 20.43
N VAL A 377 12.94 15.51 21.35
CA VAL A 377 12.43 16.87 21.09
C VAL A 377 13.23 17.53 19.98
N TYR A 378 14.56 17.60 20.09
CA TYR A 378 15.40 18.26 19.08
C TYR A 378 15.24 17.66 17.69
N ILE A 379 15.17 16.33 17.61
CA ILE A 379 14.97 15.61 16.35
C ILE A 379 13.58 15.90 15.78
N ASN A 380 12.51 15.73 16.58
CA ASN A 380 11.14 15.96 16.13
C ASN A 380 10.94 17.42 15.71
N THR A 381 11.56 18.39 16.38
CA THR A 381 11.52 19.82 15.98
C THR A 381 12.20 20.04 14.64
N ALA A 382 13.41 19.52 14.42
CA ALA A 382 14.11 19.64 13.15
C ALA A 382 13.32 19.00 12.00
N CYS A 383 12.76 17.81 12.24
CA CYS A 383 11.92 17.09 11.28
C CYS A 383 10.61 17.85 10.99
N PHE A 384 9.96 18.43 11.99
CA PHE A 384 8.76 19.26 11.83
C PHE A 384 9.05 20.48 10.94
N LEU A 385 10.13 21.22 11.22
CA LEU A 385 10.53 22.38 10.42
C LEU A 385 10.81 22.00 8.97
N TYR A 386 11.53 20.91 8.75
CA TYR A 386 11.77 20.37 7.42
C TYR A 386 10.47 19.93 6.74
N ASN A 387 9.55 19.31 7.47
CA ASN A 387 8.27 18.88 6.92
C ASN A 387 7.44 20.07 6.44
N VAL A 388 7.21 21.05 7.32
CA VAL A 388 6.46 22.26 6.98
C VAL A 388 7.13 23.01 5.83
N GLY A 389 8.45 23.17 5.88
CA GLY A 389 9.17 24.04 4.97
C GLY A 389 9.58 23.42 3.64
N VAL A 390 10.03 22.16 3.59
CA VAL A 390 10.47 21.51 2.35
C VAL A 390 9.39 20.55 1.86
N ASN A 391 8.99 19.58 2.68
CA ASN A 391 8.11 18.51 2.23
C ASN A 391 6.73 19.02 1.80
N THR A 392 6.17 20.05 2.45
CA THR A 392 4.90 20.65 2.01
C THR A 392 4.97 21.14 0.57
N PHE A 393 5.99 21.93 0.21
CA PHE A 393 6.11 22.47 -1.14
C PHE A 393 6.45 21.40 -2.16
N VAL A 394 7.32 20.46 -1.82
CA VAL A 394 7.64 19.30 -2.68
C VAL A 394 6.37 18.49 -2.97
N LEU A 395 5.53 18.23 -1.96
CA LEU A 395 4.27 17.53 -2.13
C LEU A 395 3.29 18.32 -3.00
N LEU A 396 3.11 19.62 -2.74
CA LEU A 396 2.24 20.46 -3.57
C LEU A 396 2.71 20.49 -5.03
N TYR A 397 4.01 20.68 -5.26
CA TYR A 397 4.59 20.63 -6.60
C TYR A 397 4.37 19.27 -7.26
N SER A 398 4.63 18.17 -6.55
CA SER A 398 4.44 16.82 -7.06
C SER A 398 2.97 16.51 -7.38
N SER A 399 2.02 17.05 -6.61
CA SER A 399 0.59 16.82 -6.78
C SER A 399 0.07 17.31 -8.14
N THR A 400 0.73 18.30 -8.74
CA THR A 400 0.40 18.81 -10.09
C THR A 400 0.67 17.79 -11.20
N TYR A 401 1.47 16.75 -10.93
CA TYR A 401 1.73 15.64 -11.86
C TYR A 401 0.70 14.51 -11.73
N GLN A 402 -0.21 14.58 -10.76
CA GLN A 402 -1.23 13.57 -10.55
C GLN A 402 -2.25 13.59 -11.71
N ARG A 403 -2.48 12.41 -12.29
CA ARG A 403 -3.39 12.24 -13.44
C ARG A 403 -4.40 11.10 -13.27
N LYS A 404 -4.33 10.35 -12.17
CA LYS A 404 -5.27 9.24 -11.90
C LYS A 404 -6.43 9.73 -11.06
N ARG A 405 -7.65 9.47 -11.53
CA ARG A 405 -8.89 9.74 -10.79
C ARG A 405 -8.94 8.93 -9.51
N ILE A 406 -9.51 9.54 -8.47
CA ILE A 406 -9.78 8.90 -7.19
C ILE A 406 -11.28 8.98 -6.94
N ASP A 407 -11.92 7.81 -6.88
CA ASP A 407 -13.33 7.71 -6.53
C ASP A 407 -13.50 7.72 -5.01
N LEU A 408 -14.06 8.82 -4.49
CA LEU A 408 -14.31 9.02 -3.06
C LEU A 408 -15.57 8.29 -2.55
N SER A 409 -16.45 7.84 -3.45
CA SER A 409 -17.68 7.12 -3.10
C SER A 409 -17.43 5.67 -2.71
N LYS A 410 -16.25 5.13 -3.08
CA LYS A 410 -15.83 3.78 -2.72
C LYS A 410 -15.19 3.76 -1.33
N GLY A 411 -15.44 2.68 -0.58
CA GLY A 411 -14.90 2.48 0.76
C GLY A 411 -13.36 2.62 0.83
N SER A 412 -12.88 3.12 1.97
CA SER A 412 -11.46 3.44 2.20
C SER A 412 -10.53 2.24 2.29
N ALA A 413 -11.04 1.09 2.70
CA ALA A 413 -10.19 -0.06 3.01
C ALA A 413 -9.61 -0.63 1.71
N PHE A 414 -8.29 -0.51 1.53
CA PHE A 414 -7.51 -1.20 0.50
C PHE A 414 -7.87 -0.86 -0.96
N ASN A 415 -8.38 0.34 -1.17
CA ASN A 415 -8.56 0.90 -2.50
C ASN A 415 -7.33 1.73 -2.91
N TYR A 416 -6.38 1.12 -3.62
CA TYR A 416 -5.17 1.77 -4.16
C TYR A 416 -5.43 2.56 -5.46
N GLN A 417 -6.69 2.86 -5.78
CA GLN A 417 -7.03 3.78 -6.87
C GLN A 417 -6.37 5.12 -6.65
N GLY A 418 -5.76 5.66 -7.69
CA GLY A 418 -4.93 6.86 -7.59
C GLY A 418 -3.46 6.54 -7.36
N THR A 419 -3.11 5.36 -6.83
CA THR A 419 -1.71 4.98 -6.55
C THR A 419 -0.94 4.65 -7.83
N SER A 420 0.24 5.22 -7.97
CA SER A 420 1.12 5.07 -9.13
C SER A 420 2.56 4.91 -8.67
N ALA A 421 3.41 4.28 -9.48
CA ALA A 421 4.87 4.27 -9.27
C ALA A 421 5.44 5.67 -9.01
N VAL A 422 4.82 6.72 -9.59
CA VAL A 422 5.17 8.12 -9.34
C VAL A 422 5.07 8.51 -7.86
N GLN A 423 4.10 7.98 -7.11
CA GLN A 423 3.94 8.30 -5.69
C GLN A 423 4.98 7.62 -4.80
N PHE A 424 5.33 6.37 -5.10
CA PHE A 424 6.47 5.72 -4.45
C PHE A 424 7.77 6.48 -4.73
N LEU A 425 7.94 6.96 -5.98
CA LEU A 425 9.06 7.81 -6.35
C LEU A 425 9.07 9.15 -5.59
N ILE A 426 7.90 9.72 -5.29
CA ILE A 426 7.77 10.96 -4.50
C ILE A 426 8.13 10.71 -3.03
N ILE A 427 7.72 9.59 -2.43
CA ILE A 427 8.00 9.31 -1.02
C ILE A 427 9.51 9.17 -0.75
N LEU A 428 10.26 8.58 -1.69
CA LEU A 428 11.71 8.38 -1.54
C LEU A 428 12.48 9.67 -1.18
N PRO A 429 12.43 10.77 -1.97
CA PRO A 429 13.14 12.00 -1.63
C PRO A 429 12.62 12.65 -0.34
N LEU A 430 11.32 12.53 -0.02
CA LEU A 430 10.78 13.06 1.24
C LEU A 430 11.41 12.40 2.48
N MET A 431 11.75 11.11 2.38
CA MET A 431 12.30 10.32 3.50
C MET A 431 13.83 10.29 3.49
N VAL A 432 14.45 10.15 2.31
CA VAL A 432 15.89 9.96 2.16
C VAL A 432 16.66 11.27 2.25
N LEU A 433 16.16 12.36 1.65
CA LEU A 433 16.89 13.63 1.62
C LEU A 433 17.15 14.22 3.02
N PRO A 434 16.21 14.18 4.00
CA PRO A 434 16.49 14.56 5.39
C PRO A 434 17.67 13.81 5.99
N ILE A 435 17.72 12.50 5.75
CA ILE A 435 18.75 11.62 6.30
C ILE A 435 20.10 11.92 5.65
N LEU A 436 20.13 12.23 4.34
CA LEU A 436 21.35 12.63 3.64
C LEU A 436 21.87 13.98 4.15
N ILE A 437 20.98 14.97 4.34
CA ILE A 437 21.35 16.29 4.89
C ILE A 437 22.00 16.11 6.27
N TRP A 438 21.35 15.36 7.17
CA TRP A 438 21.92 15.08 8.48
C TRP A 438 23.22 14.25 8.39
N GLY A 439 23.21 13.21 7.55
CA GLY A 439 24.33 12.28 7.37
C GLY A 439 25.61 12.95 6.89
N ALA A 440 25.49 13.99 6.07
CA ALA A 440 26.63 14.79 5.61
C ALA A 440 27.39 15.44 6.78
N PHE A 441 26.70 15.91 7.82
CA PHE A 441 27.35 16.46 9.02
C PHE A 441 27.77 15.38 10.00
N ASN A 442 27.01 14.28 10.09
CA ASN A 442 27.37 13.13 10.92
C ASN A 442 28.68 12.48 10.48
N ALA A 443 28.98 12.48 9.16
CA ALA A 443 30.26 12.00 8.63
C ALA A 443 31.49 12.75 9.21
N PHE A 444 31.30 13.99 9.69
CA PHE A 444 32.33 14.78 10.38
C PHE A 444 32.22 14.71 11.92
N GLY A 445 31.44 13.77 12.47
CA GLY A 445 31.23 13.62 13.91
C GLY A 445 30.36 14.71 14.53
N LYS A 446 29.56 15.43 13.73
CA LYS A 446 28.76 16.59 14.17
C LYS A 446 27.24 16.39 14.00
N PRO A 447 26.62 15.40 14.69
CA PRO A 447 25.21 15.03 14.49
C PRO A 447 24.22 16.17 14.83
N TYR A 448 24.50 16.98 15.86
CA TYR A 448 23.64 18.10 16.24
C TYR A 448 23.67 19.25 15.21
N TRP A 449 24.82 19.49 14.57
CA TRP A 449 24.89 20.43 13.44
C TRP A 449 24.10 19.93 12.25
N GLY A 450 24.04 18.61 12.04
CA GLY A 450 23.14 18.00 11.05
C GLY A 450 21.66 18.28 11.34
N LEU A 451 21.24 18.23 12.60
CA LEU A 451 19.85 18.58 12.98
C LEU A 451 19.55 20.08 12.77
N ILE A 452 20.49 20.94 13.12
CA ILE A 452 20.37 22.39 12.87
C ILE A 452 20.27 22.64 11.36
N ALA A 453 21.12 22.00 10.55
CA ALA A 453 21.09 22.12 9.09
C ALA A 453 19.75 21.64 8.51
N LEU A 454 19.21 20.54 9.03
CA LEU A 454 17.90 20.02 8.62
C LEU A 454 16.76 21.01 8.92
N GLY A 455 16.70 21.53 10.15
CA GLY A 455 15.72 22.55 10.53
C GLY A 455 15.89 23.86 9.76
N ALA A 456 17.13 24.30 9.56
CA ALA A 456 17.47 25.48 8.77
C ALA A 456 17.04 25.33 7.31
N ALA A 457 17.22 24.16 6.68
CA ALA A 457 16.72 23.92 5.33
C ALA A 457 15.18 24.11 5.24
N GLY A 458 14.44 23.67 6.27
CA GLY A 458 13.01 23.95 6.41
C GLY A 458 12.70 25.44 6.45
N ILE A 459 13.36 26.18 7.34
CA ILE A 459 13.15 27.63 7.53
C ILE A 459 13.53 28.41 6.27
N ILE A 460 14.67 28.10 5.65
CA ILE A 460 15.13 28.73 4.41
C ILE A 460 14.10 28.48 3.30
N SER A 461 13.62 27.25 3.15
CA SER A 461 12.58 26.93 2.16
C SER A 461 11.28 27.72 2.40
N LEU A 462 10.88 27.92 3.66
CA LEU A 462 9.75 28.80 4.00
C LEU A 462 10.00 30.26 3.65
N ALA A 463 11.23 30.77 3.82
CA ALA A 463 11.56 32.13 3.41
C ALA A 463 11.40 32.33 1.90
N PHE A 464 11.68 31.28 1.10
CA PHE A 464 11.47 31.25 -0.36
C PHE A 464 10.05 30.81 -0.78
N TYR A 465 9.04 30.97 0.07
CA TYR A 465 7.66 30.53 -0.23
C TYR A 465 7.09 31.16 -1.52
N LYS A 466 7.43 32.41 -1.85
CA LYS A 466 6.95 33.08 -3.07
C LYS A 466 7.44 32.37 -4.33
N GLN A 467 8.71 31.99 -4.36
CA GLN A 467 9.33 31.26 -5.46
C GLN A 467 8.71 29.89 -5.61
N TRP A 468 8.45 29.19 -4.50
CA TRP A 468 7.75 27.92 -4.50
C TRP A 468 6.33 28.02 -5.08
N PHE A 469 5.52 28.98 -4.61
CA PHE A 469 4.17 29.14 -5.14
C PHE A 469 4.18 29.50 -6.63
N ASN A 470 5.07 30.38 -7.08
CA ASN A 470 5.21 30.70 -8.50
C ASN A 470 5.54 29.46 -9.33
N ALA A 471 6.50 28.65 -8.89
CA ALA A 471 6.87 27.40 -9.57
C ALA A 471 5.71 26.39 -9.60
N ILE A 472 4.98 26.22 -8.48
CA ILE A 472 3.82 25.32 -8.39
C ILE A 472 2.70 25.78 -9.32
N ILE A 473 2.38 27.08 -9.32
CA ILE A 473 1.31 27.66 -10.15
C ILE A 473 1.66 27.53 -11.63
N GLN A 474 2.88 27.92 -12.03
CA GLN A 474 3.33 27.78 -13.42
C GLN A 474 3.22 26.33 -13.88
N ASN A 475 3.76 25.40 -13.09
CA ASN A 475 3.74 23.98 -13.40
C ASN A 475 2.31 23.41 -13.47
N PHE A 476 1.41 23.90 -12.61
CA PHE A 476 -0.01 23.56 -12.69
C PHE A 476 -0.65 24.10 -13.97
N GLN A 477 -0.43 25.37 -14.32
CA GLN A 477 -1.02 26.00 -15.51
C GLN A 477 -0.64 25.25 -16.79
N GLU A 478 0.62 24.81 -16.89
CA GLU A 478 1.10 24.00 -18.02
C GLU A 478 0.44 22.62 -18.10
N LYS A 479 0.04 22.04 -16.96
CA LYS A 479 -0.38 20.63 -16.88
C LYS A 479 -1.88 20.44 -16.63
N LYS A 480 -2.62 21.48 -16.25
CA LYS A 480 -4.03 21.39 -15.82
C LYS A 480 -4.94 20.63 -16.78
N TYR A 481 -4.80 20.86 -18.09
CA TYR A 481 -5.61 20.16 -19.10
C TYR A 481 -5.23 18.69 -19.28
N ARG A 482 -3.94 18.35 -19.12
CA ARG A 482 -3.47 16.96 -19.13
C ARG A 482 -3.98 16.21 -17.90
N SER A 483 -4.00 16.87 -16.74
CA SER A 483 -4.57 16.32 -15.50
C SER A 483 -6.08 16.13 -15.61
N ALA A 484 -6.81 17.13 -16.11
CA ALA A 484 -8.25 17.02 -16.38
C ALA A 484 -8.59 15.86 -17.31
N LYS A 485 -7.89 15.74 -18.46
CA LYS A 485 -8.04 14.58 -19.36
C LYS A 485 -7.78 13.25 -18.63
N GLY A 486 -6.71 13.18 -17.85
CA GLY A 486 -6.38 11.99 -17.06
C GLY A 486 -7.47 11.60 -16.05
N PHE A 487 -8.07 12.58 -15.39
CA PHE A 487 -9.18 12.37 -14.45
C PHE A 487 -10.49 11.96 -15.13
N ARG A 488 -10.75 12.40 -16.37
CA ARG A 488 -11.92 11.94 -17.15
C ARG A 488 -11.78 10.51 -17.65
N GLU A 489 -10.55 10.09 -17.96
CA GLU A 489 -10.24 8.74 -18.47
C GLU A 489 -10.16 7.66 -17.37
N GLY A 490 -9.93 8.06 -16.11
CA GLY A 490 -9.86 7.16 -14.95
C GLY A 490 -11.22 6.95 -14.30
#